data_AF-A0A654EQV6-F1
#
_entry.id   AF-A0A654EQV6-F1
#
_cell.length_a   1.000
_cell.length_b   1.000
_cell.length_c   1.000
_cell.angle_alpha   90.00
_cell.angle_beta   90.00
_cell.angle_gamma   90.00
#
_symmetry.space_group_name_H-M   'P 1'
#
loop_
_entity.id
_entity.type
_entity.pdbx_description
1 polymer ?
#
loop_
_entity_poly.entity_id
_entity_poly.type
_entity_poly.pdbx_seq_one_letter_code
_entity_poly.pdbx_strand_id
1 'polypeptide(L)' 'MSILSMYLLWAEEDAVDQKIYFEESCKPKCVKPLLEYQACVKRIQDDESGHKHCTGQYFDYWHCVDKCVGPKLFAKLK' A
#
# COMPACT_ATOMS: atom_id res chain seq x y z
N MET A 1 14.32 29.56 -17.96
CA MET A 1 13.47 28.92 -16.92
C MET A 1 12.56 30.02 -16.37
N SER A 2 11.33 30.11 -16.89
CA SER A 2 10.44 31.24 -16.60
C SER A 2 9.68 31.01 -15.31
N ILE A 3 9.34 32.10 -14.62
CA ILE A 3 8.56 32.15 -13.37
C ILE A 3 7.25 31.32 -13.47
N LEU A 4 6.66 31.24 -14.66
CA LEU A 4 5.48 30.43 -14.96
C LEU A 4 5.70 28.91 -14.73
N SER A 5 6.91 28.40 -15.01
CA SER A 5 7.27 26.99 -14.78
C SER A 5 7.42 26.66 -13.30
N MET A 6 7.75 27.65 -12.46
CA MET A 6 7.87 27.48 -11.01
C MET A 6 6.49 27.49 -10.34
N TYR A 7 5.56 28.32 -10.83
CA TYR A 7 4.17 28.31 -10.39
C TYR A 7 3.41 27.03 -10.77
N LEU A 8 3.69 26.45 -11.94
CA LEU A 8 3.09 25.17 -12.34
C LEU A 8 3.57 24.00 -11.45
N LEU A 9 4.83 24.02 -11.02
CA LEU A 9 5.37 23.04 -10.06
C LEU A 9 4.74 23.22 -8.66
N TRP A 10 4.61 24.46 -8.18
CA TRP A 10 3.95 24.77 -6.90
C TRP A 10 2.42 24.55 -6.89
N ALA A 11 1.76 24.48 -8.04
CA ALA A 11 0.33 24.19 -8.11
C ALA A 11 0.01 22.69 -8.02
N GLU A 12 1.00 21.81 -8.25
CA GLU A 12 0.87 20.35 -8.08
C GLU A 12 1.43 19.84 -6.73
N GLU A 13 2.11 20.71 -5.98
CA GLU A 13 2.64 20.52 -4.62
C GLU A 13 1.58 21.06 -3.63
N ASP A 14 0.75 20.32 -2.88
CA ASP A 14 0.81 18.95 -2.39
C ASP A 14 -0.62 18.41 -2.12
N ALA A 15 -1.22 17.72 -3.10
CA ALA A 15 -2.35 16.85 -2.78
C ALA A 15 -1.80 15.56 -2.13
N VAL A 16 -1.68 15.53 -0.80
CA VAL A 16 -1.23 14.35 -0.06
C VAL A 16 -2.27 13.23 -0.18
N ASP A 17 -1.90 12.11 -0.78
CA ASP A 17 -2.76 10.92 -0.82
C ASP A 17 -3.00 10.39 0.60
N GLN A 18 -4.19 10.69 1.12
CA GLN A 18 -4.64 10.28 2.44
C GLN A 18 -4.68 8.75 2.59
N LYS A 19 -4.84 8.01 1.48
CA LYS A 19 -4.84 6.54 1.50
C LYS A 19 -3.49 6.02 1.98
N ILE A 20 -2.39 6.51 1.42
CA ILE A 20 -1.02 6.08 1.80
C ILE A 20 -0.79 6.30 3.31
N TYR A 21 -1.17 7.48 3.81
CA TYR A 21 -1.03 7.79 5.24
C TYR A 21 -1.79 6.79 6.13
N PHE A 22 -3.03 6.45 5.76
CA PHE A 22 -3.81 5.50 6.55
C PHE A 22 -3.36 4.06 6.39
N GLU A 23 -2.88 3.65 5.22
CA GLU A 23 -2.27 2.34 4.99
C GLU A 23 -1.08 2.14 5.93
N GLU A 24 -0.13 3.07 5.98
CA GLU A 24 1.02 3.01 6.90
C GLU A 24 0.58 2.88 8.36
N SER A 25 -0.46 3.63 8.77
CA SER A 25 -1.02 3.53 10.13
C SER A 25 -1.69 2.18 10.43
N CYS A 26 -2.10 1.44 9.39
CA CYS A 26 -2.82 0.17 9.48
C CYS A 26 -1.90 -1.06 9.34
N LYS A 27 -0.77 -0.95 8.64
CA LYS A 27 0.24 -2.02 8.50
C LYS A 27 0.63 -2.70 9.84
N PRO A 28 0.97 -1.97 10.92
CA PRO A 28 1.36 -2.60 12.19
C PRO A 28 0.20 -3.34 12.89
N LYS A 29 -1.05 -3.20 12.42
CA LYS A 29 -2.22 -3.94 12.94
C LYS A 29 -2.45 -5.26 12.20
N CYS A 30 -1.79 -5.46 11.06
CA CYS A 30 -1.96 -6.61 10.17
C CYS A 30 -0.68 -7.45 10.08
N VAL A 31 0.07 -7.56 11.19
CA VAL A 31 1.40 -8.22 11.21
C VAL A 31 1.30 -9.72 10.94
N LYS A 32 0.27 -10.42 11.44
CA LYS A 32 0.12 -11.86 11.20
C LYS A 32 0.06 -12.21 9.71
N PRO A 33 -0.90 -11.69 8.91
CA PRO A 33 -0.95 -12.00 7.48
C PRO A 33 0.27 -11.46 6.72
N LEU A 34 0.91 -10.38 7.19
CA LEU A 34 2.19 -9.92 6.63
C LEU A 34 3.31 -10.96 6.80
N LEU A 35 3.43 -11.58 7.97
CA LEU A 35 4.43 -12.62 8.22
C LEU A 35 4.18 -13.87 7.36
N GLU A 36 2.91 -14.26 7.19
CA GLU A 36 2.51 -15.38 6.33
C GLU A 36 2.84 -15.10 4.86
N TYR A 37 2.58 -13.87 4.38
CA TYR A 37 2.99 -13.42 3.05
C TYR A 37 4.51 -13.45 2.88
N GLN A 38 5.27 -12.91 3.84
CA GLN A 38 6.75 -12.94 3.80
C GLN A 38 7.32 -14.36 3.80
N ALA A 39 6.70 -15.28 4.57
CA ALA A 39 7.08 -16.70 4.55
C ALA A 39 6.81 -17.33 3.18
N CYS A 40 5.69 -16.98 2.53
CA CYS A 40 5.41 -17.42 1.17
C CYS A 40 6.43 -16.86 0.17
N VAL A 41 6.78 -15.57 0.25
CA VAL A 41 7.78 -14.93 -0.63
C VAL A 41 9.12 -15.66 -0.54
N LYS A 42 9.59 -15.96 0.68
CA LYS A 42 10.82 -16.73 0.89
C LYS A 42 10.76 -18.14 0.29
N ARG A 43 9.60 -18.80 0.39
CA ARG A 43 9.40 -20.15 -0.18
C ARG A 43 9.49 -20.18 -1.71
N ILE A 44 9.10 -19.09 -2.39
CA ILE A 44 9.07 -19.02 -3.85
C ILE A 44 10.27 -18.27 -4.45
N GLN A 45 11.19 -17.77 -3.62
CA GLN A 45 12.30 -16.92 -4.04
C GLN A 45 13.20 -17.57 -5.11
N ASP A 46 13.43 -18.87 -5.00
CA ASP A 46 14.28 -19.65 -5.92
C ASP A 46 13.46 -20.40 -6.99
N ASP A 47 12.20 -20.01 -7.21
CA ASP A 47 11.36 -20.66 -8.22
C ASP A 47 11.59 -20.09 -9.62
N GLU A 48 12.26 -20.86 -10.47
CA GLU A 48 12.47 -20.49 -11.89
C GLU A 48 11.31 -20.91 -12.80
N SER A 49 10.37 -21.71 -12.30
CA SER A 49 9.24 -22.24 -13.09
C SER A 49 8.20 -21.16 -13.45
N GLY A 50 8.14 -20.08 -12.67
CA GLY A 50 7.11 -19.04 -12.80
C GLY A 50 5.70 -19.49 -12.38
N HIS A 51 5.53 -20.72 -11.89
CA HIS A 51 4.22 -21.27 -11.51
C HIS A 51 3.87 -21.04 -10.03
N LYS A 52 4.86 -20.84 -9.14
CA LYS A 52 4.57 -20.57 -7.74
C LYS A 52 4.23 -19.10 -7.53
N HIS A 53 3.16 -18.84 -6.78
CA HIS A 53 2.72 -17.48 -6.44
C HIS A 53 2.21 -17.39 -5.00
N CYS A 54 2.16 -16.16 -4.47
CA CYS A 54 1.72 -15.83 -3.12
C CYS A 54 0.46 -14.94 -3.11
N THR A 55 -0.32 -14.96 -4.20
CA THR A 55 -1.51 -14.12 -4.40
C THR A 55 -2.55 -14.30 -3.30
N GLY A 56 -2.74 -15.51 -2.77
CA GLY A 56 -3.64 -15.76 -1.63
C GLY A 56 -3.21 -15.00 -0.38
N GLN A 57 -1.96 -15.17 0.05
CA GLN A 57 -1.43 -14.47 1.23
C GLN A 57 -1.36 -12.95 1.03
N TYR A 58 -1.09 -12.52 -0.20
CA TYR A 58 -1.14 -11.11 -0.57
C TYR A 58 -2.55 -10.53 -0.39
N PHE A 59 -3.59 -11.25 -0.86
CA PHE A 59 -4.97 -10.83 -0.69
C PHE A 59 -5.39 -10.83 0.78
N ASP A 60 -4.97 -11.81 1.59
CA ASP A 60 -5.27 -11.83 3.03
C ASP A 60 -4.65 -10.63 3.75
N TYR A 61 -3.40 -10.29 3.43
CA TYR A 61 -2.71 -9.12 4.00
C TYR A 61 -3.41 -7.82 3.61
N TRP A 62 -3.66 -7.60 2.33
CA TRP A 62 -4.31 -6.39 1.85
C TRP A 62 -5.76 -6.28 2.30
N HIS A 63 -6.50 -7.38 2.39
CA HIS A 63 -7.84 -7.38 2.95
C HIS A 63 -7.86 -6.87 4.40
N CYS A 64 -6.89 -7.29 5.22
CA CYS A 64 -6.74 -6.77 6.58
C CYS A 64 -6.47 -5.26 6.60
N VAL A 65 -5.52 -4.80 5.77
CA VAL A 65 -5.15 -3.38 5.68
C VAL A 65 -6.34 -2.54 5.20
N ASP A 66 -6.99 -2.94 4.11
CA ASP A 66 -8.14 -2.25 3.53
C ASP A 66 -9.32 -2.16 4.50
N LYS A 67 -9.59 -3.25 5.24
CA LYS A 67 -10.61 -3.27 6.29
C LYS A 67 -10.31 -2.25 7.40
N CYS A 68 -9.03 -2.00 7.71
CA CYS A 68 -8.61 -0.98 8.67
C CYS A 68 -8.66 0.45 8.08
N VAL A 69 -8.32 0.62 6.80
CA VAL A 69 -8.23 1.92 6.12
C VAL A 69 -9.61 2.49 5.81
N GLY A 70 -10.56 1.67 5.34
CA GLY A 70 -11.86 2.10 4.80
C GLY A 70 -12.57 3.16 5.66
N PRO A 71 -12.90 2.88 6.94
CA PRO A 71 -13.60 3.84 7.79
C PRO A 71 -12.84 5.16 8.01
N LYS A 72 -11.50 5.13 8.02
CA LYS A 72 -10.67 6.32 8.25
C LYS A 72 -10.54 7.17 6.99
N LEU A 73 -10.36 6.51 5.85
CA LEU A 73 -10.19 7.16 4.56
C LEU A 73 -11.49 7.85 4.14
N PHE A 74 -12.62 7.16 4.18
CA PHE A 74 -13.91 7.75 3.82
C PHE A 74 -14.39 8.84 4.79
N ALA A 75 -13.86 8.89 6.01
CA ALA A 75 -14.09 10.02 6.92
C ALA A 75 -13.28 11.29 6.57
N LYS A 76 -12.27 11.19 5.69
CA LYS A 76 -11.42 12.30 5.25
C LYS A 76 -11.70 12.75 3.81
N LEU A 77 -12.18 11.85 2.97
CA LEU A 77 -12.62 12.17 1.61
C LEU A 77 -13.95 12.96 1.66
N LYS A 78 -14.06 13.98 0.80
CA LYS A 78 -15.27 14.82 0.62
C LYS A 78 -16.00 14.42 -0.65
#